data_AF-R5NZN0-F1
#
_entry.id   AF-R5NZN0-F1
#
_cell.length_a   1.000
_cell.length_b   1.000
_cell.length_c   1.000
_cell.angle_alpha   90.00
_cell.angle_beta   90.00
_cell.angle_gamma   90.00
#
_symmetry.space_group_name_H-M   'P 1'
#
loop_
_entity.id
_entity.type
_entity.pdbx_description
1 polymer ?
#
loop_
_entity_poly.entity_id
_entity_poly.type
_entity_poly.pdbx_seq_one_letter_code
_entity_poly.pdbx_strand_id
1 'polypeptide(L)'
;MIMDNIQDILKRYYRGETTLAEERYLKEEFRRGHLTEEPALSTGPVQESLPEGLYAGIRQGIRKRRQKHFRQLYLTAGSIAAMLVLIIFVKGSFRPALPSDLQVTDNIKRERFENALRTIGNILEEDRPNEKVLYEDHKLIIAIE
;
A
#
# COMPACT_ATOMS: atom_id res chain seq x y z
N MET A 1 -23.52 38.22 -10.87
CA MET A 1 -23.72 37.01 -11.70
C MET A 1 -23.14 35.74 -11.09
N ILE A 2 -21.83 35.65 -10.76
CA ILE A 2 -21.26 34.41 -10.16
C ILE A 2 -21.73 34.21 -8.70
N MET A 3 -21.78 35.29 -7.90
CA MET A 3 -22.29 35.23 -6.50
C MET A 3 -23.78 34.89 -6.41
N ASP A 4 -24.59 35.31 -7.39
CA ASP A 4 -26.04 35.01 -7.43
C ASP A 4 -26.28 33.52 -7.67
N ASN A 5 -25.42 32.87 -8.46
CA ASN A 5 -25.46 31.42 -8.71
C ASN A 5 -25.04 30.62 -7.47
N ILE A 6 -23.99 31.06 -6.74
CA ILE A 6 -23.53 30.37 -5.52
C ILE A 6 -24.63 30.34 -4.45
N GLN A 7 -25.34 31.44 -4.24
CA GLN A 7 -26.43 31.51 -3.25
C GLN A 7 -27.62 30.62 -3.62
N ASP A 8 -27.92 30.48 -4.91
CA ASP A 8 -29.00 29.60 -5.39
C ASP A 8 -28.63 28.12 -5.25
N ILE A 9 -27.38 27.77 -5.59
CA ILE A 9 -26.82 26.44 -5.34
C ILE A 9 -26.81 26.14 -3.83
N LEU A 10 -26.45 27.11 -2.98
CA LEU A 10 -26.43 26.94 -1.52
C LEU A 10 -27.84 26.68 -0.96
N LYS A 11 -28.87 27.38 -1.46
CA LYS A 11 -30.27 27.12 -1.08
C LYS A 11 -30.72 25.72 -1.49
N ARG A 12 -30.37 25.28 -2.70
CA ARG A 12 -30.64 23.92 -3.19
C ARG A 12 -29.87 22.86 -2.38
N TYR A 13 -28.64 23.18 -1.97
CA TYR A 13 -27.81 22.33 -1.13
C TYR A 13 -28.49 22.06 0.21
N TYR A 14 -28.97 23.10 0.88
CA TYR A 14 -29.72 22.95 2.14
C TYR A 14 -31.06 22.20 2.00
N ARG A 15 -31.57 22.05 0.77
CA ARG A 15 -32.75 21.23 0.46
C ARG A 15 -32.41 19.80 0.04
N GLY A 16 -31.13 19.48 -0.15
CA GLY A 16 -30.69 18.18 -0.66
C GLY A 16 -30.93 17.98 -2.17
N GLU A 17 -31.09 19.06 -2.92
CA GLU A 17 -31.40 19.05 -4.37
C GLU A 17 -30.16 19.28 -5.25
N THR A 18 -28.96 19.19 -4.66
CA THR A 18 -27.68 19.40 -5.36
C THR A 18 -27.10 18.11 -5.93
N THR A 19 -26.42 18.27 -7.06
CA THR A 19 -25.60 17.21 -7.66
C THR A 19 -24.20 17.18 -7.04
N LEU A 20 -23.52 16.04 -7.15
CA LEU A 20 -22.16 15.87 -6.61
C LEU A 20 -21.14 16.90 -7.16
N ALA A 21 -21.34 17.39 -8.39
CA ALA A 21 -20.49 18.41 -8.99
C ALA A 21 -20.69 19.78 -8.31
N GLU A 22 -21.94 20.14 -8.02
CA GLU A 22 -22.30 21.38 -7.33
C GLU A 22 -21.77 21.38 -5.89
N GLU A 23 -21.82 20.24 -5.19
CA GLU A 23 -21.25 20.11 -3.84
C GLU A 23 -19.73 20.26 -3.82
N ARG A 24 -19.03 19.69 -4.80
CA ARG A 24 -17.58 19.85 -4.95
C ARG A 24 -17.21 21.31 -5.19
N TYR A 25 -17.98 21.99 -6.04
CA TYR A 25 -17.83 23.42 -6.31
C TYR A 25 -18.04 24.26 -5.03
N LEU A 26 -19.11 24.04 -4.26
CA LEU A 26 -19.33 24.72 -2.98
C LEU A 26 -18.18 24.47 -1.99
N LYS A 27 -17.64 23.25 -1.95
CA LYS A 27 -16.50 22.90 -1.08
C LYS A 27 -15.19 23.59 -1.51
N GLU A 28 -15.02 23.86 -2.79
CA GLU A 28 -13.89 24.65 -3.30
C GLU A 28 -14.05 26.13 -2.98
N GLU A 29 -15.25 26.69 -3.15
CA GLU A 29 -15.55 28.08 -2.82
C GLU A 29 -15.47 28.34 -1.31
N PHE A 30 -15.84 27.37 -0.47
CA PHE A 30 -15.61 27.43 0.98
C PHE A 30 -14.12 27.42 1.31
N ARG A 31 -13.32 26.55 0.68
CA ARG A 31 -11.85 26.53 0.85
C ARG A 31 -11.18 27.82 0.39
N ARG A 32 -11.78 28.52 -0.58
CA ARG A 32 -11.33 29.84 -1.05
C ARG A 32 -11.76 31.00 -0.14
N GLY A 33 -12.63 30.74 0.85
CA GLY A 33 -13.12 31.76 1.78
C GLY A 33 -14.24 32.64 1.21
N HIS A 34 -14.88 32.25 0.10
CA HIS A 34 -15.99 32.98 -0.50
C HIS A 34 -17.35 32.65 0.14
N LEU A 35 -17.41 31.61 0.98
CA LEU A 35 -18.59 31.21 1.74
C LEU A 35 -18.35 31.45 3.23
N THR A 36 -19.33 32.05 3.90
CA THR A 36 -19.29 32.39 5.33
C THR A 36 -19.51 31.16 6.22
N GLU A 37 -20.24 30.15 5.73
CA GLU A 37 -20.62 28.95 6.48
C GLU A 37 -20.14 27.69 5.75
N GLU A 38 -19.74 26.67 6.52
CA GLU A 38 -19.34 25.38 5.96
C GLU A 38 -20.60 24.61 5.53
N PRO A 39 -20.79 24.34 4.22
CA PRO A 39 -21.96 23.62 3.75
C PRO A 39 -22.03 22.21 4.36
N ALA A 40 -20.90 21.59 4.71
CA ALA A 40 -20.86 20.25 5.26
C ALA A 40 -21.47 20.08 6.67
N LEU A 41 -21.79 21.16 7.40
CA LEU A 41 -22.11 21.07 8.84
C LEU A 41 -23.28 21.96 9.33
N SER A 42 -24.16 22.46 8.47
CA SER A 42 -25.33 23.25 8.92
C SER A 42 -26.49 22.42 9.48
N THR A 43 -26.31 21.13 9.75
CA THR A 43 -27.18 20.49 10.74
C THR A 43 -26.72 21.03 12.09
N GLY A 44 -27.35 22.13 12.53
CA GLY A 44 -27.26 22.58 13.94
C GLY A 44 -27.42 21.36 14.85
N PRO A 45 -26.79 21.34 16.03
CA PRO A 45 -26.55 20.12 16.79
C PRO A 45 -27.85 19.32 16.90
N VAL A 46 -27.99 18.29 16.07
CA VAL A 46 -29.11 17.38 16.15
C VAL A 46 -28.81 16.59 17.41
N GLN A 47 -29.43 17.01 18.50
CA GLN A 47 -29.50 16.31 19.78
C GLN A 47 -30.38 15.07 19.62
N GLU A 48 -30.12 14.27 18.58
CA GLU A 48 -30.55 12.88 18.58
C GLU A 48 -29.67 12.17 19.61
N SER A 49 -30.32 11.65 20.65
CA SER A 49 -29.67 10.78 21.60
C SER A 49 -29.08 9.59 20.85
N LEU A 50 -27.75 9.53 20.81
CA LEU A 50 -27.02 8.39 20.25
C LEU A 50 -27.61 7.10 20.84
N PRO A 51 -27.92 6.08 20.01
CA PRO A 51 -28.52 4.86 20.50
C PRO A 51 -27.65 4.23 21.59
N GLU A 52 -28.30 3.82 22.69
CA GLU A 52 -27.61 3.22 23.82
C GLU A 52 -26.78 2.03 23.35
N GLY A 53 -25.49 2.00 23.73
CA GLY A 53 -24.58 0.94 23.36
C GLY A 53 -23.83 1.11 22.03
N LEU A 54 -24.14 2.11 21.19
CA LEU A 54 -23.38 2.39 19.96
C LEU A 54 -21.89 2.64 20.27
N TYR A 55 -21.64 3.47 21.28
CA TYR A 55 -20.28 3.78 21.72
C TYR A 55 -19.54 2.54 22.23
N ALA A 56 -20.24 1.66 22.97
CA ALA A 56 -19.69 0.42 23.46
C ALA A 56 -19.37 -0.56 22.31
N GLY A 57 -20.26 -0.68 21.33
CA GLY A 57 -20.06 -1.51 20.14
C GLY A 57 -18.90 -1.05 19.28
N ILE A 58 -18.81 0.26 18.99
CA ILE A 58 -17.68 0.86 18.26
C ILE A 58 -16.37 0.63 19.01
N ARG A 59 -16.35 0.91 20.33
CA ARG A 59 -15.15 0.74 21.16
C ARG A 59 -14.72 -0.73 21.22
N GLN A 60 -15.67 -1.67 21.29
CA GLN A 60 -15.39 -3.11 21.26
C GLN A 60 -14.85 -3.55 19.89
N GLY A 61 -15.44 -3.07 18.79
CA GLY A 61 -14.98 -3.34 17.42
C GLY A 61 -13.54 -2.88 17.19
N ILE A 62 -13.21 -1.65 17.60
CA ILE A 62 -11.85 -1.09 17.50
C ILE A 62 -10.85 -1.92 18.31
N ARG A 63 -11.21 -2.31 19.54
CA ARG A 63 -10.36 -3.14 20.41
C ARG A 63 -10.09 -4.51 19.79
N LYS A 64 -11.12 -5.20 19.28
CA LYS A 64 -10.98 -6.51 18.61
C LYS A 64 -10.08 -6.45 17.38
N ARG A 65 -10.19 -5.39 16.57
CA ARG A 65 -9.37 -5.20 15.36
C ARG A 65 -7.89 -4.95 15.70
N ARG A 66 -7.60 -4.10 16.70
CA ARG A 66 -6.22 -3.88 17.17
C ARG A 66 -5.58 -5.15 17.72
N GLN A 67 -6.31 -5.94 18.49
CA GLN A 67 -5.77 -7.15 19.11
C GLN A 67 -5.37 -8.23 18.08
N LYS A 68 -6.16 -8.41 17.01
CA LYS A 68 -5.80 -9.34 15.91
C LYS A 68 -4.51 -8.92 15.19
N HIS A 69 -4.38 -7.63 14.88
CA HIS A 69 -3.19 -7.09 14.22
C HIS A 69 -1.94 -7.22 15.10
N PHE A 70 -2.05 -6.91 16.40
CA PHE A 70 -0.93 -7.10 17.34
C PHE A 70 -0.51 -8.57 17.47
N ARG A 71 -1.46 -9.51 17.56
CA ARG A 71 -1.13 -10.95 17.62
C ARG A 71 -0.38 -11.43 16.37
N GLN A 72 -0.80 -10.98 15.19
CA GLN A 72 -0.11 -11.31 13.94
C GLN A 72 1.31 -10.71 13.91
N LEU A 73 1.48 -9.44 14.33
CA LEU A 73 2.79 -8.82 14.46
C LEU A 73 3.72 -9.53 15.46
N TYR A 74 3.20 -9.95 16.61
CA TYR A 74 4.01 -10.69 17.59
C TYR A 74 4.43 -12.07 17.07
N LEU A 75 3.56 -12.76 16.34
CA LEU A 75 3.89 -14.04 15.71
C LEU A 75 4.96 -13.88 14.63
N THR A 76 4.83 -12.89 13.74
CA THR A 76 5.79 -12.66 12.65
C THR A 76 7.12 -12.11 13.16
N ALA A 77 7.11 -11.15 14.10
CA ALA A 77 8.32 -10.62 14.70
C ALA A 77 9.04 -11.68 15.56
N GLY A 78 8.29 -12.50 16.29
CA GLY A 78 8.83 -13.61 17.07
C GLY A 78 9.50 -14.67 16.19
N SER A 79 8.88 -15.04 15.06
CA SER A 79 9.49 -15.99 14.12
C SER A 79 10.76 -15.45 13.46
N ILE A 80 10.81 -14.15 13.13
CA ILE A 80 12.02 -13.52 12.58
C ILE A 80 13.14 -13.52 13.61
N ALA A 81 12.86 -13.13 14.85
CA ALA A 81 13.84 -13.14 15.93
C ALA A 81 14.39 -14.55 16.21
N ALA A 82 13.52 -15.57 16.25
CA ALA A 82 13.94 -16.96 16.43
C ALA A 82 14.83 -17.46 15.28
N MET A 83 14.49 -17.12 14.03
CA MET A 83 15.32 -17.43 12.86
C MET A 83 16.70 -16.77 12.95
N LEU A 84 16.77 -15.50 13.37
CA LEU A 84 18.06 -14.80 13.54
C LEU A 84 18.92 -15.46 14.63
N VAL A 85 18.33 -15.83 15.76
CA VAL A 85 19.03 -16.54 16.84
C VAL A 85 19.55 -17.90 16.34
N LEU A 86 18.74 -18.63 15.57
CA LEU A 86 19.15 -19.91 14.99
C LEU A 86 20.29 -19.73 13.98
N ILE A 87 20.23 -18.72 13.13
CA ILE A 87 21.32 -18.39 12.17
C ILE A 87 22.61 -18.00 12.91
N ILE A 88 22.52 -17.19 13.97
CA ILE A 88 23.68 -16.81 14.78
C ILE A 88 24.25 -18.03 15.49
N PHE A 89 23.40 -18.90 16.05
CA PHE A 89 23.82 -20.12 16.73
C PHE A 89 24.51 -21.09 15.76
N VAL A 90 23.92 -21.34 14.58
CA VAL A 90 24.54 -22.17 13.54
C VAL A 90 25.86 -21.58 13.07
N LYS A 91 25.95 -20.27 12.84
CA LYS A 91 27.21 -19.61 12.43
C LYS A 91 28.27 -19.58 13.55
N GLY A 92 27.85 -19.61 14.81
CA GLY A 92 28.72 -19.68 15.98
C GLY A 92 29.26 -21.09 16.24
N SER A 93 28.40 -22.11 16.13
CA SER A 93 28.74 -23.52 16.34
C SER A 93 29.43 -24.15 15.14
N PHE A 94 29.09 -23.72 13.92
CA PHE A 94 29.79 -24.07 12.69
C PHE A 94 30.64 -22.88 12.25
N ARG A 95 31.73 -22.63 12.98
CA ARG A 95 32.89 -21.98 12.38
C ARG A 95 33.73 -23.09 11.74
N PRO A 96 33.51 -23.49 10.47
CA PRO A 96 34.58 -24.19 9.78
C PRO A 96 35.75 -23.21 9.79
N ALA A 97 36.94 -23.68 10.17
CA ALA A 97 38.16 -22.92 9.93
C ALA A 97 38.15 -22.55 8.45
N LEU A 98 37.92 -21.26 8.15
CA LEU A 98 37.86 -20.76 6.79
C LEU A 98 39.28 -20.93 6.21
N PRO A 99 39.52 -21.75 5.19
CA PRO A 99 40.76 -21.63 4.45
C PRO A 99 40.70 -20.26 3.76
N SER A 100 41.58 -19.36 4.17
CA SER A 100 41.67 -17.97 3.70
C SER A 100 42.22 -17.86 2.28
N ASP A 101 41.89 -18.79 1.39
CA ASP A 101 42.22 -18.66 -0.03
C ASP A 101 41.35 -19.57 -0.92
N LEU A 102 40.10 -19.17 -1.15
CA LEU A 102 39.40 -19.61 -2.36
C LEU A 102 39.47 -18.45 -3.36
N GLN A 103 40.68 -18.21 -3.86
CA GLN A 103 40.88 -17.45 -5.10
C GLN A 103 40.08 -18.16 -6.19
N VAL A 104 38.84 -17.69 -6.41
CA VAL A 104 38.05 -18.01 -7.60
C VAL A 104 38.91 -17.53 -8.77
N THR A 105 39.66 -18.46 -9.35
CA THR A 105 40.59 -18.21 -10.45
C THR A 105 39.80 -17.55 -11.56
N ASP A 106 40.35 -16.51 -12.18
CA ASP A 106 39.62 -15.67 -13.14
C ASP A 106 38.99 -16.47 -14.29
N ASN A 107 39.53 -17.66 -14.58
CA ASN A 107 38.97 -18.65 -15.49
C ASN A 107 37.53 -19.07 -15.12
N ILE A 108 37.23 -19.30 -13.84
CA ILE A 108 35.88 -19.71 -13.38
C ILE A 108 34.89 -18.56 -13.50
N LYS A 109 35.33 -17.31 -13.27
CA LYS A 109 34.47 -16.12 -13.48
C LYS A 109 34.17 -15.93 -14.96
N ARG A 110 35.18 -16.14 -15.81
CA ARG A 110 35.05 -16.06 -17.26
C ARG A 110 34.11 -17.13 -17.81
N GLU A 111 34.25 -18.39 -17.39
CA GLU A 111 33.32 -19.47 -17.78
C GLU A 111 31.88 -19.18 -17.37
N ARG A 112 31.66 -18.66 -16.16
CA ARG A 112 30.31 -18.28 -15.70
C ARG A 112 29.75 -17.10 -16.48
N PHE A 113 30.58 -16.14 -16.84
CA PHE A 113 30.19 -14.99 -17.66
C PHE A 113 29.84 -15.41 -19.10
N GLU A 114 30.67 -16.26 -19.72
CA GLU A 114 30.42 -16.79 -21.06
C GLU A 114 29.14 -17.65 -21.09
N ASN A 115 28.90 -18.48 -20.06
CA ASN A 115 27.64 -19.22 -19.93
C ASN A 115 26.42 -18.31 -19.74
N ALA A 116 26.54 -17.23 -18.96
CA ALA A 116 25.47 -16.25 -18.80
C ALA A 116 25.14 -15.55 -20.13
N LEU A 117 26.16 -15.13 -20.88
CA LEU A 117 25.99 -14.52 -22.20
C LEU A 117 25.38 -15.49 -23.21
N ARG A 118 25.79 -16.75 -23.20
CA ARG A 118 25.20 -17.79 -24.06
C ARG A 118 23.73 -18.05 -23.73
N THR A 119 23.38 -17.99 -22.45
CA THR A 119 21.99 -18.17 -22.00
C THR A 119 21.12 -16.99 -22.46
N ILE A 120 21.63 -15.76 -22.34
CA ILE A 120 20.96 -14.56 -22.84
C ILE A 120 20.83 -14.61 -24.38
N GLY A 121 21.91 -14.99 -25.08
CA GLY A 121 21.89 -15.17 -26.54
C GLY A 121 20.84 -16.19 -26.99
N ASN A 122 20.77 -17.34 -26.33
CA ASN A 122 19.74 -18.35 -26.60
C ASN A 122 18.32 -17.83 -26.36
N ILE A 123 18.10 -16.96 -25.36
CA ILE A 123 16.79 -16.34 -25.10
C ILE A 123 16.45 -15.28 -26.17
N LEU A 124 17.46 -14.60 -26.72
CA LEU A 124 17.30 -13.59 -27.78
C LEU A 124 17.15 -14.19 -29.19
N GLU A 125 17.76 -15.34 -29.47
CA GLU A 125 17.65 -16.06 -30.74
C GLU A 125 16.38 -16.90 -30.86
N GLU A 126 15.71 -17.19 -29.75
CA GLU A 126 14.41 -17.85 -29.76
C GLU A 126 13.37 -16.84 -30.27
N ASP A 127 13.04 -16.95 -31.56
CA ASP A 127 12.03 -16.14 -32.26
C ASP A 127 10.63 -16.48 -31.70
N ARG A 128 10.37 -16.03 -30.48
CA ARG A 128 9.08 -16.18 -29.81
C ARG A 128 8.15 -15.09 -30.33
N PRO A 129 6.94 -15.43 -30.81
CA PRO A 129 5.99 -14.42 -31.28
C PRO A 129 5.68 -13.46 -30.12
N ASN A 130 5.90 -12.16 -30.38
CA ASN A 130 5.68 -11.02 -29.48
C ASN A 130 4.63 -11.24 -28.38
N GLU A 131 5.07 -11.63 -27.18
CA GLU A 131 4.35 -11.35 -25.95
C GLU A 131 5.14 -10.28 -25.17
N LYS A 132 4.55 -9.08 -25.06
CA LYS A 132 5.11 -7.96 -24.30
C LYS A 132 5.06 -8.28 -22.82
N VAL A 133 6.11 -8.90 -22.30
CA VAL A 133 6.32 -9.02 -20.86
C VAL A 133 6.93 -7.71 -20.37
N LEU A 134 6.14 -6.91 -19.66
CA LEU A 134 6.58 -5.58 -19.18
C LEU A 134 7.51 -5.70 -17.95
N TYR A 135 7.43 -6.79 -17.17
CA TYR A 135 8.29 -7.02 -15.99
C TYR A 135 8.20 -8.46 -15.46
N GLU A 136 9.34 -9.08 -15.09
CA GLU A 136 9.40 -10.38 -14.41
C GLU A 136 10.23 -10.29 -13.12
N ASP A 137 9.63 -10.68 -11.99
CA ASP A 137 10.33 -10.99 -10.73
C ASP A 137 9.78 -12.30 -10.15
N HIS A 138 10.56 -12.96 -9.30
CA HIS A 138 10.55 -14.38 -8.95
C HIS A 138 9.24 -14.91 -8.31
N LYS A 139 8.19 -14.10 -8.22
CA LYS A 139 6.83 -14.46 -7.76
C LYS A 139 5.67 -13.75 -8.45
N LEU A 140 5.87 -12.92 -9.48
CA LEU A 140 4.77 -12.24 -10.16
C LEU A 140 5.07 -12.00 -11.64
N ILE A 141 4.21 -12.54 -12.52
CA ILE A 141 4.21 -12.26 -13.95
C ILE A 141 2.94 -11.46 -14.24
N ILE A 142 3.10 -10.25 -14.78
CA ILE A 142 1.98 -9.46 -15.30
C ILE A 142 2.12 -9.46 -16.83
N ALA A 143 1.21 -10.14 -17.49
CA ALA A 143 1.03 -10.11 -18.95
C ALA A 143 -0.24 -9.34 -19.29
N ILE A 144 -0.24 -8.66 -20.44
CA ILE A 144 -1.42 -8.02 -21.02
C ILE A 144 -1.69 -8.75 -22.35
N GLU A 145 -2.94 -9.18 -22.54
CA GLU A 145 -3.45 -9.71 -23.81
C GLU A 145 -3.74 -8.56 -24.80
#